data_AF-A0AAU3D5D6-F1
#
_entry.id   AF-A0AAU3D5D6-F1
#
_cell.length_a   1.000
_cell.length_b   1.000
_cell.length_c   1.000
_cell.angle_alpha   90.00
_cell.angle_beta   90.00
_cell.angle_gamma   90.00
#
_symmetry.space_group_name_H-M   'P 1'
#
loop_
_entity.id
_entity.type
_entity.pdbx_description
1 polymer ?
#
loop_
_entity_poly.entity_id
_entity_poly.type
_entity_poly.pdbx_seq_one_letter_code
_entity_poly.pdbx_strand_id
1 'polypeptide(L)'
;MTDDQEDAQQVRDDLESAIGHYMAAVAARLLDEGLPVAAISAYGAYDDDSQDDFGADVEGSVEFTGGFCRAAFGRGPDAGLLWCGVSGWCFFCIPEGSGQGLHESARWMGGGLTPEPGRVAAFFSEVRLDPDFAGSEDRPFYRTSHTDPEALLERLAAFDTYEGAAQPRDHDRRFASLRADAYGKRVRSALAAGEQEVVQMALREGELHALRTLLEYVEGSAPRGEARELARRLASDLSLRARHGGKDVDEHCAAFVYANEPR
;
A
#
# COMPACT_ATOMS: atom_id res chain seq x y z
N MET A 1 -7.08 34.89 -9.62
CA MET A 1 -8.02 33.77 -9.76
C MET A 1 -9.41 34.33 -9.66
N THR A 2 -10.32 33.84 -10.48
CA THR A 2 -11.75 34.14 -10.36
C THR A 2 -12.37 33.20 -9.33
N ASP A 3 -13.46 33.59 -8.67
CA ASP A 3 -14.16 32.75 -7.68
C ASP A 3 -14.43 31.32 -8.22
N ASP A 4 -14.86 31.19 -9.48
CA ASP A 4 -15.07 29.90 -10.15
C ASP A 4 -13.81 28.99 -10.24
N GLN A 5 -12.61 29.58 -10.28
CA GLN A 5 -11.34 28.83 -10.33
C GLN A 5 -10.92 28.36 -8.94
N GLU A 6 -11.25 29.14 -7.90
CA GLU A 6 -10.99 28.78 -6.50
C GLU A 6 -11.93 27.65 -6.07
N ASP A 7 -13.20 27.72 -6.46
CA ASP A 7 -14.19 26.66 -6.21
C ASP A 7 -13.80 25.34 -6.91
N ALA A 8 -13.38 25.38 -8.18
CA ALA A 8 -12.95 24.18 -8.90
C ALA A 8 -11.69 23.56 -8.28
N GLN A 9 -10.72 24.37 -7.84
CA GLN A 9 -9.52 23.85 -7.18
C GLN A 9 -9.86 23.21 -5.83
N GLN A 10 -10.76 23.81 -5.05
CA GLN A 10 -11.21 23.25 -3.78
C GLN A 10 -11.87 21.88 -3.97
N VAL A 11 -12.74 21.72 -4.98
CA VAL A 11 -13.37 20.43 -5.30
C VAL A 11 -12.34 19.37 -5.68
N ARG A 12 -11.31 19.73 -6.45
CA ARG A 12 -10.21 18.80 -6.81
C ARG A 12 -9.43 18.35 -5.58
N ASP A 13 -9.09 19.28 -4.69
CA ASP A 13 -8.35 18.98 -3.47
C ASP A 13 -9.18 18.09 -2.51
N ASP A 14 -10.48 18.36 -2.40
CA ASP A 14 -11.40 17.56 -1.59
C ASP A 14 -11.56 16.15 -2.16
N LEU A 15 -11.67 16.01 -3.49
CA LEU A 15 -11.69 14.71 -4.17
C LEU A 15 -10.38 13.95 -3.97
N GLU A 16 -9.22 14.57 -4.18
CA GLU A 16 -7.92 13.93 -3.95
C GLU A 16 -7.82 13.41 -2.52
N SER A 17 -8.23 14.23 -1.54
CA SER A 17 -8.23 13.83 -0.13
C SER A 17 -9.16 12.63 0.13
N ALA A 18 -10.41 12.68 -0.34
CA ALA A 18 -11.40 11.63 -0.13
C ALA A 18 -11.02 10.32 -0.82
N ILE A 19 -10.46 10.39 -2.04
CA ILE A 19 -9.91 9.25 -2.76
C ILE A 19 -8.74 8.65 -1.96
N GLY A 20 -7.82 9.48 -1.48
CA GLY A 20 -6.70 9.03 -0.66
C GLY A 20 -7.16 8.28 0.59
N HIS A 21 -8.22 8.75 1.27
CA HIS A 21 -8.80 8.05 2.41
C HIS A 21 -9.43 6.71 2.03
N TYR A 22 -10.10 6.64 0.88
CA TYR A 22 -10.62 5.38 0.35
C TYR A 22 -9.50 4.40 -0.03
N MET A 23 -8.43 4.86 -0.69
CA MET A 23 -7.26 4.03 -0.99
C MET A 23 -6.59 3.52 0.29
N ALA A 24 -6.46 4.37 1.31
CA ALA A 24 -5.93 3.96 2.61
C ALA A 24 -6.82 2.90 3.29
N ALA A 25 -8.15 2.98 3.15
CA ALA A 25 -9.08 1.99 3.68
C ALA A 25 -8.97 0.64 2.94
N VAL A 26 -8.81 0.65 1.62
CA VAL A 26 -8.55 -0.56 0.82
C VAL A 26 -7.18 -1.16 1.18
N ALA A 27 -6.14 -0.33 1.23
CA ALA A 27 -4.81 -0.75 1.64
C ALA A 27 -4.78 -1.36 3.04
N ALA A 28 -5.57 -0.84 3.99
CA ALA A 28 -5.72 -1.43 5.32
C ALA A 28 -6.21 -2.87 5.25
N ARG A 29 -7.24 -3.15 4.44
CA ARG A 29 -7.77 -4.52 4.26
C ARG A 29 -6.77 -5.44 3.60
N LEU A 30 -6.08 -4.98 2.56
CA LEU A 30 -5.03 -5.76 1.91
C LEU A 30 -3.86 -6.08 2.88
N LEU A 31 -3.48 -5.11 3.72
CA LEU A 31 -2.45 -5.30 4.74
C LEU A 31 -2.88 -6.31 5.82
N ASP A 32 -4.14 -6.29 6.25
CA ASP A 32 -4.71 -7.28 7.18
C ASP A 32 -4.69 -8.70 6.59
N GLU A 33 -4.87 -8.85 5.27
CA GLU A 33 -4.75 -10.12 4.54
C GLU A 33 -3.28 -10.56 4.29
N GLY A 34 -2.31 -9.81 4.84
CA GLY A 34 -0.89 -10.17 4.73
C GLY A 34 -0.23 -9.69 3.43
N LEU A 35 -0.91 -8.89 2.61
CA LEU A 35 -0.36 -8.43 1.33
C LEU A 35 0.68 -7.31 1.52
N PRO A 36 1.69 -7.22 0.65
CA PRO A 36 2.77 -6.24 0.77
C PRO A 36 2.45 -4.98 -0.04
N VAL A 37 1.54 -4.15 0.48
CA VAL A 37 1.19 -2.85 -0.10
C VAL A 37 2.37 -1.88 0.07
N ALA A 38 2.85 -1.34 -1.04
CA ALA A 38 3.98 -0.42 -1.12
C ALA A 38 3.54 1.04 -1.06
N ALA A 39 2.53 1.42 -1.85
CA ALA A 39 2.09 2.81 -1.94
C ALA A 39 0.59 2.89 -2.22
N ILE A 40 0.04 4.08 -1.95
CA ILE A 40 -1.26 4.51 -2.45
C ILE A 40 -1.05 5.81 -3.22
N SER A 41 -1.92 6.08 -4.19
CA SER A 41 -1.98 7.37 -4.87
C SER A 41 -3.42 7.83 -4.99
N ALA A 42 -3.61 9.14 -5.07
CA ALA A 42 -4.90 9.75 -5.31
C ALA A 42 -4.72 10.91 -6.30
N TYR A 43 -5.66 11.03 -7.22
CA TYR A 43 -5.68 12.05 -8.24
C TYR A 43 -7.08 12.66 -8.32
N GLY A 44 -7.23 13.90 -7.85
CA GLY A 44 -8.52 14.59 -7.74
C GLY A 44 -8.89 15.46 -8.94
N ALA A 45 -8.01 15.61 -9.94
CA ALA A 45 -8.31 16.44 -11.11
C ALA A 45 -9.24 15.71 -12.07
N TYR A 46 -10.54 15.92 -11.86
CA TYR A 46 -11.61 15.31 -12.66
C TYR A 46 -11.75 15.88 -14.06
N ASP A 47 -10.99 16.90 -14.43
CA ASP A 47 -11.08 17.68 -15.67
C ASP A 47 -9.71 17.86 -16.36
N ASP A 48 -8.77 16.96 -16.05
CA ASP A 48 -7.46 16.92 -16.69
C ASP A 48 -7.47 16.04 -17.96
N ASP A 49 -7.66 16.70 -19.11
CA ASP A 49 -7.67 16.06 -20.43
C ASP A 49 -6.37 15.35 -20.82
N SER A 50 -5.28 15.50 -20.04
CA SER A 50 -4.02 14.77 -20.30
C SER A 50 -4.05 13.31 -19.84
N GLN A 51 -5.04 12.91 -19.04
CA GLN A 51 -5.25 11.55 -18.55
C GLN A 51 -6.19 10.75 -19.49
N ASP A 52 -5.76 10.41 -20.71
CA ASP A 52 -6.67 9.74 -21.66
C ASP A 52 -6.97 8.27 -21.30
N ASP A 53 -6.08 7.64 -20.51
CA ASP A 53 -6.05 6.20 -20.24
C ASP A 53 -7.31 5.65 -19.56
N PHE A 54 -8.22 6.48 -19.03
CA PHE A 54 -9.58 6.07 -18.68
C PHE A 54 -10.63 7.16 -18.89
N GLY A 55 -10.40 8.10 -19.80
CA GLY A 55 -11.35 9.18 -20.09
C GLY A 55 -11.31 10.33 -19.09
N ALA A 56 -10.09 10.68 -18.65
CA ALA A 56 -9.70 11.95 -18.03
C ALA A 56 -10.45 12.33 -16.75
N ASP A 57 -10.65 11.37 -15.85
CA ASP A 57 -11.35 11.61 -14.60
C ASP A 57 -10.46 11.31 -13.39
N VAL A 58 -11.01 11.43 -12.19
CA VAL A 58 -10.30 11.13 -10.94
C VAL A 58 -9.90 9.67 -10.83
N GLU A 59 -8.75 9.44 -10.22
CA GLU A 59 -8.15 8.11 -10.09
C GLU A 59 -7.52 7.91 -8.71
N GLY A 60 -7.31 6.66 -8.35
CA GLY A 60 -6.49 6.28 -7.21
C GLY A 60 -5.91 4.89 -7.41
N SER A 61 -4.72 4.65 -6.87
CA SER A 61 -4.06 3.35 -7.02
C SER A 61 -3.62 2.77 -5.68
N VAL A 62 -3.51 1.44 -5.66
CA VAL A 62 -2.80 0.70 -4.62
C VAL A 62 -1.72 -0.14 -5.29
N GLU A 63 -0.48 0.15 -4.93
CA GLU A 63 0.71 -0.49 -5.49
C GLU A 63 1.28 -1.52 -4.52
N PHE A 64 1.80 -2.62 -5.04
CA PHE A 64 2.46 -3.65 -4.25
C PHE A 64 3.98 -3.57 -4.39
N THR A 65 4.71 -4.17 -3.45
CA THR A 65 6.18 -4.20 -3.56
C THR A 65 6.62 -4.95 -4.83
N GLY A 66 7.61 -4.43 -5.56
CA GLY A 66 8.09 -5.08 -6.78
C GLY A 66 8.62 -6.51 -6.58
N GLY A 67 9.09 -6.84 -5.37
CA GLY A 67 9.46 -8.23 -5.02
C GLY A 67 8.25 -9.18 -5.05
N PHE A 68 7.11 -8.71 -4.55
CA PHE A 68 5.85 -9.46 -4.60
C PHE A 68 5.29 -9.55 -6.01
N CYS A 69 5.22 -8.43 -6.75
CA CYS A 69 4.74 -8.45 -8.13
C CYS A 69 5.57 -9.43 -8.98
N ARG A 70 6.89 -9.45 -8.78
CA ARG A 70 7.76 -10.39 -9.49
C ARG A 70 7.51 -11.85 -9.14
N ALA A 71 7.23 -12.14 -7.87
CA ALA A 71 6.98 -13.49 -7.40
C ALA A 71 5.60 -14.01 -7.83
N ALA A 72 4.60 -13.13 -7.84
CA ALA A 72 3.21 -13.49 -8.14
C ALA A 72 2.92 -13.49 -9.66
N PHE A 73 3.49 -12.57 -10.42
CA PHE A 73 3.09 -12.28 -11.80
C PHE A 73 4.22 -12.41 -12.84
N GLY A 74 5.44 -12.82 -12.44
CA GLY A 74 6.57 -13.05 -13.35
C GLY A 74 7.59 -11.90 -13.40
N ARG A 75 8.55 -11.91 -14.32
CA ARG A 75 9.62 -10.90 -14.34
C ARG A 75 9.14 -9.56 -14.91
N GLY A 76 9.34 -8.48 -14.15
CA GLY A 76 9.13 -7.10 -14.61
C GLY A 76 7.69 -6.58 -14.75
N PRO A 77 6.62 -7.19 -14.23
CA PRO A 77 5.30 -6.60 -14.39
C PRO A 77 5.13 -5.40 -13.46
N ASP A 78 4.66 -4.28 -14.03
CA ASP A 78 3.99 -3.24 -13.27
C ASP A 78 2.57 -3.74 -13.02
N ALA A 79 2.30 -4.13 -11.78
CA ALA A 79 1.03 -4.71 -11.37
C ALA A 79 0.49 -4.01 -10.13
N GLY A 80 -0.80 -3.72 -10.15
CA GLY A 80 -1.46 -2.95 -9.11
C GLY A 80 -2.97 -2.98 -9.24
N LEU A 81 -3.61 -2.36 -8.26
CA LEU A 81 -5.04 -2.06 -8.33
C LEU A 81 -5.20 -0.60 -8.68
N LEU A 82 -6.07 -0.31 -9.63
CA LEU A 82 -6.45 1.04 -9.99
C LEU A 82 -7.95 1.20 -9.81
N TRP A 83 -8.32 2.33 -9.26
CA TRP A 83 -9.68 2.82 -9.17
C TRP A 83 -9.84 4.05 -10.06
N CYS A 84 -10.88 4.05 -10.89
CA CYS A 84 -11.27 5.21 -11.69
C CYS A 84 -12.67 5.68 -11.29
N GLY A 85 -12.87 7.00 -11.20
CA GLY A 85 -14.13 7.66 -10.85
C GLY A 85 -15.31 7.39 -11.80
N VAL A 86 -15.08 6.71 -12.92
CA VAL A 86 -16.10 6.32 -13.91
C VAL A 86 -16.48 4.84 -13.80
N SER A 87 -15.49 3.97 -13.56
CA SER A 87 -15.60 2.52 -13.77
C SER A 87 -15.33 1.68 -12.52
N GLY A 88 -14.90 2.30 -11.42
CA GLY A 88 -14.55 1.60 -10.20
C GLY A 88 -13.20 0.91 -10.35
N TRP A 89 -13.06 -0.30 -9.79
CA TRP A 89 -11.78 -0.99 -9.66
C TRP A 89 -11.45 -1.90 -10.83
N CYS A 90 -10.18 -1.87 -11.23
CA CYS A 90 -9.53 -2.89 -12.03
C CYS A 90 -8.20 -3.32 -11.40
N PHE A 91 -7.78 -4.53 -11.76
CA PHE A 91 -6.39 -4.96 -11.64
C PHE A 91 -5.72 -4.75 -12.98
N PHE A 92 -4.48 -4.27 -12.98
CA PHE A 92 -3.66 -4.23 -14.18
C PHE A 92 -2.35 -4.99 -13.93
N CYS A 93 -1.82 -5.58 -15.00
CA CYS A 93 -0.51 -6.23 -14.99
C CYS A 93 0.13 -6.03 -16.35
N ILE A 94 1.04 -5.06 -16.44
CA ILE A 94 1.71 -4.69 -17.69
C ILE A 94 3.08 -5.36 -17.72
N PRO A 95 3.33 -6.32 -18.63
CA PRO A 95 4.66 -6.94 -18.75
C PRO A 95 5.71 -5.93 -19.24
N GLU A 96 6.91 -5.98 -18.66
CA GLU A 96 8.03 -5.12 -19.05
C GLU A 96 8.32 -5.21 -20.56
N GLY A 97 8.38 -4.08 -21.25
CA GLY A 97 8.71 -4.03 -22.67
C GLY A 97 7.64 -4.58 -23.62
N SER A 98 6.44 -4.88 -23.13
CA SER A 98 5.31 -5.33 -23.96
C SER A 98 4.78 -4.24 -24.90
N GLY A 99 4.94 -2.97 -24.52
CA GLY A 99 4.30 -1.84 -25.20
C GLY A 99 2.79 -1.79 -25.01
N GLN A 100 2.22 -2.66 -24.16
CA GLN A 100 0.80 -2.67 -23.85
C GLN A 100 0.44 -1.49 -22.97
N GLY A 101 -0.71 -0.88 -23.28
CA GLY A 101 -1.31 0.16 -22.46
C GLY A 101 -2.03 -0.41 -21.24
N LEU A 102 -2.32 0.44 -20.28
CA LEU A 102 -3.01 0.04 -19.05
C LEU A 102 -4.44 -0.45 -19.36
N HIS A 103 -5.12 0.16 -20.33
CA HIS A 103 -6.40 -0.32 -20.87
C HIS A 103 -6.40 -1.79 -21.32
N GLU A 104 -5.36 -2.22 -22.01
CA GLU A 104 -5.27 -3.56 -22.63
C GLU A 104 -4.97 -4.66 -21.60
N SER A 105 -4.40 -4.27 -20.46
CA SER A 105 -4.04 -5.16 -19.35
C SER A 105 -5.03 -5.13 -18.19
N ALA A 106 -6.06 -4.27 -18.27
CA ALA A 106 -7.02 -4.06 -17.20
C ALA A 106 -8.06 -5.20 -17.12
N ARG A 107 -8.19 -5.76 -15.93
CA ARG A 107 -9.22 -6.70 -15.52
C ARG A 107 -10.16 -6.01 -14.55
N TRP A 108 -11.39 -5.76 -14.97
CA TRP A 108 -12.39 -5.01 -14.19
C TRP A 108 -13.09 -5.89 -13.18
N MET A 109 -13.09 -5.45 -11.91
CA MET A 109 -13.81 -6.12 -10.83
C MET A 109 -15.33 -6.08 -11.05
N GLY A 110 -15.83 -4.96 -11.58
CA GLY A 110 -17.24 -4.62 -11.53
C GLY A 110 -17.74 -4.41 -10.09
N GLY A 111 -19.04 -4.51 -9.87
CA GLY A 111 -19.63 -4.42 -8.53
C GLY A 111 -19.85 -3.01 -7.97
N GLY A 112 -19.72 -1.98 -8.82
CA GLY A 112 -20.04 -0.58 -8.50
C GLY A 112 -18.82 0.34 -8.43
N LEU A 113 -19.08 1.64 -8.22
CA LEU A 113 -18.03 2.66 -8.24
C LEU A 113 -17.17 2.66 -6.97
N THR A 114 -17.80 2.61 -5.79
CA THR A 114 -17.12 2.66 -4.48
C THR A 114 -17.49 1.42 -3.66
N PRO A 115 -17.10 0.20 -4.10
CA PRO A 115 -17.38 -1.01 -3.33
C PRO A 115 -16.68 -0.98 -1.96
N GLU A 116 -17.24 -1.70 -1.00
CA GLU A 116 -16.62 -1.86 0.32
C GLU A 116 -15.17 -2.40 0.21
N PRO A 117 -14.21 -1.89 1.01
CA PRO A 117 -12.80 -2.30 0.95
C PRO A 117 -12.55 -3.82 0.98
N GLY A 118 -13.36 -4.56 1.74
CA GLY A 118 -13.26 -6.02 1.81
C GLY A 118 -13.60 -6.72 0.48
N ARG A 119 -14.47 -6.13 -0.36
CA ARG A 119 -14.77 -6.69 -1.69
C ARG A 119 -13.60 -6.49 -2.64
N VAL A 120 -12.89 -5.37 -2.55
CA VAL A 120 -11.69 -5.10 -3.35
C VAL A 120 -10.56 -6.09 -2.98
N ALA A 121 -10.39 -6.35 -1.68
CA ALA A 121 -9.43 -7.35 -1.20
C ALA A 121 -9.78 -8.78 -1.66
N ALA A 122 -11.07 -9.15 -1.62
CA ALA A 122 -11.54 -10.42 -2.15
C ALA A 122 -11.29 -10.56 -3.67
N PHE A 123 -11.56 -9.50 -4.45
CA PHE A 123 -11.22 -9.47 -5.87
C PHE A 123 -9.72 -9.66 -6.10
N PHE A 124 -8.85 -9.01 -5.33
CA PHE A 124 -7.42 -9.21 -5.47
C PHE A 124 -6.98 -10.64 -5.07
N SER A 125 -7.68 -11.27 -4.13
CA SER A 125 -7.47 -12.69 -3.83
C SER A 125 -7.81 -13.59 -5.01
N GLU A 126 -8.83 -13.28 -5.80
CA GLU A 126 -9.14 -13.98 -7.07
C GLU A 126 -8.04 -13.76 -8.10
N VAL A 127 -7.57 -12.51 -8.27
CA VAL A 127 -6.45 -12.16 -9.17
C VAL A 127 -5.19 -12.95 -8.83
N ARG A 128 -4.91 -13.17 -7.54
CA ARG A 128 -3.73 -13.96 -7.13
C ARG A 128 -3.83 -15.44 -7.49
N LEU A 129 -5.04 -15.97 -7.71
CA LEU A 129 -5.25 -17.34 -8.13
C LEU A 129 -5.17 -17.45 -9.66
N ASP A 130 -5.79 -16.51 -10.36
CA ASP A 130 -5.81 -16.50 -11.82
C ASP A 130 -5.94 -15.05 -12.37
N PRO A 131 -4.82 -14.35 -12.60
CA PRO A 131 -4.83 -12.96 -13.03
C PRO A 131 -5.40 -12.77 -14.44
N ASP A 132 -5.37 -13.82 -15.27
CA ASP A 132 -5.88 -13.79 -16.64
C ASP A 132 -7.39 -13.98 -16.70
N PHE A 133 -8.05 -14.40 -15.62
CA PHE A 133 -9.50 -14.65 -15.65
C PHE A 133 -10.27 -14.00 -14.49
N ALA A 134 -9.58 -13.39 -13.53
CA ALA A 134 -10.24 -12.62 -12.49
C ALA A 134 -10.90 -11.36 -13.07
N GLY A 135 -12.20 -11.17 -12.79
CA GLY A 135 -12.95 -10.02 -13.29
C GLY A 135 -13.36 -10.13 -14.77
N SER A 136 -13.43 -8.98 -15.44
CA SER A 136 -13.94 -8.82 -16.80
C SER A 136 -13.00 -8.01 -17.68
N GLU A 137 -12.90 -8.33 -18.97
CA GLU A 137 -12.26 -7.45 -19.98
C GLU A 137 -13.13 -6.23 -20.26
N ASP A 138 -14.45 -6.41 -20.17
CA ASP A 138 -15.41 -5.34 -20.43
C ASP A 138 -15.39 -4.33 -19.29
N ARG A 139 -14.99 -3.10 -19.63
CA ARG A 139 -15.01 -1.94 -18.74
C ARG A 139 -16.46 -1.55 -18.39
N PRO A 140 -16.85 -1.54 -17.11
CA PRO A 140 -18.15 -1.02 -16.69
C PRO A 140 -18.14 0.51 -16.66
N PHE A 141 -19.32 1.13 -16.80
CA PHE A 141 -19.50 2.59 -16.72
C PHE A 141 -20.60 2.90 -15.70
N TYR A 142 -20.23 3.42 -14.54
CA TYR A 142 -21.15 3.73 -13.44
C TYR A 142 -21.47 5.22 -13.31
N ARG A 143 -20.64 6.08 -13.89
CA ARG A 143 -20.79 7.54 -13.96
C ARG A 143 -20.35 8.02 -15.35
N THR A 144 -20.80 9.19 -15.78
CA THR A 144 -20.27 9.87 -16.96
C THR A 144 -19.03 10.68 -16.56
N SER A 145 -17.95 10.63 -17.34
CA SER A 145 -16.73 11.38 -17.03
C SER A 145 -17.01 12.87 -16.81
N HIS A 146 -16.28 13.50 -15.88
CA HIS A 146 -16.34 14.92 -15.55
C HIS A 146 -17.69 15.43 -14.99
N THR A 147 -18.64 14.55 -14.69
CA THR A 147 -19.98 14.93 -14.20
C THR A 147 -20.16 14.69 -12.71
N ASP A 148 -20.90 15.56 -12.02
CA ASP A 148 -21.31 15.40 -10.62
C ASP A 148 -20.17 15.10 -9.60
N PRO A 149 -19.08 15.90 -9.57
CA PRO A 149 -17.96 15.70 -8.63
C PRO A 149 -18.39 15.74 -7.16
N GLU A 150 -19.38 16.58 -6.81
CA GLU A 150 -19.92 16.66 -5.44
C GLU A 150 -20.61 15.36 -4.99
N ALA A 151 -21.35 14.70 -5.89
CA ALA A 151 -22.00 13.43 -5.58
C ALA A 151 -20.98 12.30 -5.40
N LEU A 152 -19.85 12.36 -6.12
CA LEU A 152 -18.73 11.45 -5.93
C LEU A 152 -18.04 11.70 -4.58
N LEU A 153 -17.84 12.97 -4.21
CA LEU A 153 -17.28 13.35 -2.92
C LEU A 153 -18.14 12.86 -1.75
N GLU A 154 -19.47 13.05 -1.82
CA GLU A 154 -20.40 12.57 -0.79
C GLU A 154 -20.31 11.04 -0.60
N ARG A 155 -20.14 10.30 -1.71
CA ARG A 155 -19.94 8.83 -1.65
C ARG A 155 -18.63 8.44 -1.00
N LEU A 156 -17.54 9.17 -1.28
CA LEU A 156 -16.21 8.88 -0.75
C LEU A 156 -16.04 9.33 0.71
N ALA A 157 -16.82 10.33 1.16
CA ALA A 157 -16.80 10.84 2.52
C ALA A 157 -17.05 9.75 3.59
N ALA A 158 -17.73 8.65 3.23
CA ALA A 158 -17.92 7.49 4.10
C ALA A 158 -16.59 6.83 4.56
N PHE A 159 -15.49 7.06 3.86
CA PHE A 159 -14.18 6.48 4.17
C PHE A 159 -13.24 7.44 4.90
N ASP A 160 -13.64 8.70 5.06
CA ASP A 160 -12.99 9.64 5.96
C ASP A 160 -13.36 9.31 7.40
N THR A 161 -12.52 8.48 8.03
CA THR A 161 -12.71 8.03 9.40
C THR A 161 -11.80 8.80 10.36
N TYR A 162 -11.25 9.94 9.97
CA TYR A 162 -10.35 10.70 10.83
C TYR A 162 -11.15 11.64 11.73
N GLU A 163 -11.16 11.37 13.05
CA GLU A 163 -11.90 12.16 14.04
C GLU A 163 -11.21 13.51 14.40
N GLY A 164 -10.15 13.91 13.70
CA GLY A 164 -9.43 15.16 13.90
C GLY A 164 -9.77 16.23 12.86
N ALA A 165 -9.27 17.45 13.04
CA ALA A 165 -9.34 18.46 12.00
C ALA A 165 -8.53 17.98 10.77
N ALA A 166 -9.23 17.66 9.67
CA ALA A 166 -8.64 17.16 8.45
C ALA A 166 -7.57 18.14 7.94
N GLN A 167 -6.31 17.71 7.94
CA GLN A 167 -5.21 18.39 7.28
C GLN A 167 -5.04 17.82 5.86
N PRO A 168 -4.52 18.63 4.93
CA PRO A 168 -4.11 18.13 3.62
C PRO A 168 -3.19 16.92 3.78
N ARG A 169 -3.50 15.83 3.05
CA ARG A 169 -2.75 14.55 3.04
C ARG A 169 -2.75 13.77 4.35
N ASP A 170 -3.79 13.90 5.18
CA ASP A 170 -3.95 13.02 6.34
C ASP A 170 -4.07 11.53 5.95
N HIS A 171 -4.51 11.23 4.73
CA HIS A 171 -4.53 9.87 4.19
C HIS A 171 -3.12 9.24 4.09
N ASP A 172 -2.09 10.01 3.71
CA ASP A 172 -0.70 9.50 3.61
C ASP A 172 -0.16 9.10 4.99
N ARG A 173 -0.42 9.94 6.00
CA ARG A 173 -0.03 9.66 7.38
C ARG A 173 -0.77 8.46 7.94
N ARG A 174 -2.07 8.35 7.65
CA ARG A 174 -2.91 7.20 8.01
C ARG A 174 -2.36 5.93 7.36
N PHE A 175 -2.09 5.95 6.05
CA PHE A 175 -1.53 4.81 5.33
C PHE A 175 -0.15 4.42 5.87
N ALA A 176 0.75 5.37 6.10
CA ALA A 176 2.06 5.10 6.68
C ALA A 176 1.97 4.43 8.06
N SER A 177 1.01 4.85 8.90
CA SER A 177 0.74 4.24 10.20
C SER A 177 0.18 2.83 10.08
N LEU A 178 -0.83 2.62 9.21
CA LEU A 178 -1.39 1.30 8.93
C LEU A 178 -0.33 0.31 8.42
N ARG A 179 0.51 0.76 7.49
CA ARG A 179 1.61 -0.05 6.95
C ARG A 179 2.63 -0.37 8.04
N ALA A 180 3.04 0.60 8.84
CA ALA A 180 3.96 0.38 9.95
C ALA A 180 3.40 -0.60 10.99
N ASP A 181 2.12 -0.50 11.34
CA ASP A 181 1.47 -1.43 12.27
C ASP A 181 1.38 -2.84 11.69
N ALA A 182 0.98 -2.98 10.43
CA ALA A 182 0.89 -4.29 9.77
C ALA A 182 2.25 -4.98 9.70
N TYR A 183 3.31 -4.27 9.29
CA TYR A 183 4.66 -4.83 9.26
C TYR A 183 5.24 -5.04 10.66
N GLY A 184 4.95 -4.17 11.63
CA GLY A 184 5.31 -4.35 13.03
C GLY A 184 4.74 -5.64 13.60
N LYS A 185 3.45 -5.90 13.37
CA LYS A 185 2.79 -7.17 13.73
C LYS A 185 3.45 -8.37 13.06
N ARG A 186 3.75 -8.30 11.76
CA ARG A 186 4.41 -9.39 11.02
C ARG A 186 5.80 -9.69 11.57
N VAL A 187 6.61 -8.67 11.82
CA VAL A 187 7.96 -8.84 12.40
C VAL A 187 7.85 -9.40 13.82
N ARG A 188 6.95 -8.89 14.66
CA ARG A 188 6.67 -9.44 15.99
C ARG A 188 6.28 -10.92 15.91
N SER A 189 5.33 -11.28 15.06
CA SER A 189 4.89 -12.67 14.88
C SER A 189 6.02 -13.58 14.42
N ALA A 190 6.89 -13.10 13.51
CA ALA A 190 8.07 -13.86 13.08
C ALA A 190 9.07 -14.06 14.23
N LEU A 191 9.32 -13.02 15.02
CA LEU A 191 10.21 -13.08 16.18
C LEU A 191 9.64 -13.88 17.36
N ALA A 192 8.32 -13.98 17.49
CA ALA A 192 7.65 -14.75 18.53
C ALA A 192 7.20 -16.15 18.05
N ALA A 193 7.57 -16.56 16.83
CA ALA A 193 7.24 -17.87 16.30
C ALA A 193 7.83 -18.97 17.20
N GLY A 194 7.06 -20.04 17.45
CA GLY A 194 7.53 -21.20 18.20
C GLY A 194 8.63 -21.96 17.44
N GLU A 195 9.51 -22.64 18.20
CA GLU A 195 10.59 -23.48 17.67
C GLU A 195 11.51 -22.75 16.68
N GLN A 196 12.27 -21.76 17.18
CA GLN A 196 13.24 -21.03 16.37
C GLN A 196 14.58 -21.77 16.32
N GLU A 197 15.01 -22.14 15.12
CA GLU A 197 16.36 -22.63 14.89
C GLU A 197 17.35 -21.48 14.72
N VAL A 198 18.52 -21.59 15.36
CA VAL A 198 19.61 -20.64 15.15
C VAL A 198 20.29 -20.96 13.81
N VAL A 199 20.11 -20.06 12.84
CA VAL A 199 20.72 -20.20 11.52
C VAL A 199 22.07 -19.49 11.48
N GLN A 200 23.12 -20.22 11.10
CA GLN A 200 24.42 -19.63 10.78
C GLN A 200 24.41 -19.08 9.36
N MET A 201 24.66 -17.78 9.21
CA MET A 201 24.72 -17.10 7.92
C MET A 201 26.05 -16.36 7.78
N ALA A 202 26.79 -16.64 6.71
CA ALA A 202 28.00 -15.88 6.37
C ALA A 202 27.58 -14.58 5.68
N LEU A 203 27.95 -13.45 6.27
CA LEU A 203 27.76 -12.11 5.70
C LEU A 203 29.12 -11.42 5.54
N ARG A 204 29.30 -10.69 4.46
CA ARG A 204 30.39 -9.72 4.34
C ARG A 204 30.12 -8.56 5.30
N GLU A 205 31.19 -7.94 5.79
CA GLU A 205 31.06 -6.77 6.69
C GLU A 205 30.21 -5.66 6.07
N GLY A 206 30.37 -5.42 4.77
CA GLY A 206 29.56 -4.45 4.02
C GLY A 206 28.08 -4.81 3.95
N GLU A 207 27.72 -6.11 3.88
CA GLU A 207 26.32 -6.57 3.85
C GLU A 207 25.65 -6.34 5.21
N LEU A 208 26.34 -6.67 6.30
CA LEU A 208 25.85 -6.39 7.65
C LEU A 208 25.74 -4.88 7.91
N HIS A 209 26.69 -4.08 7.41
CA HIS A 209 26.61 -2.63 7.50
C HIS A 209 25.39 -2.10 6.75
N ALA A 210 25.17 -2.52 5.51
CA ALA A 210 24.00 -2.13 4.73
C ALA A 210 22.67 -2.49 5.42
N LEU A 211 22.56 -3.71 5.98
CA LEU A 211 21.36 -4.13 6.72
C LEU A 211 21.09 -3.24 7.94
N ARG A 212 22.14 -2.88 8.70
CA ARG A 212 22.00 -1.97 9.85
C ARG A 212 21.54 -0.58 9.41
N THR A 213 22.13 -0.03 8.35
CA THR A 213 21.72 1.27 7.80
C THR A 213 20.26 1.25 7.32
N LEU A 214 19.79 0.15 6.74
CA LEU A 214 18.38 0.00 6.39
C LEU A 214 17.47 -0.03 7.63
N LEU A 215 17.87 -0.72 8.70
CA LEU A 215 17.12 -0.73 9.97
C LEU A 215 17.10 0.65 10.64
N GLU A 216 18.20 1.39 10.60
CA GLU A 216 18.28 2.79 11.07
C GLU A 216 17.36 3.70 10.26
N TYR A 217 17.29 3.52 8.93
CA TYR A 217 16.34 4.23 8.09
C TYR A 217 14.88 3.92 8.48
N VAL A 218 14.55 2.65 8.74
CA VAL A 218 13.21 2.26 9.22
C VAL A 218 12.91 2.87 10.58
N GLU A 219 13.86 2.87 11.52
CA GLU A 219 13.70 3.52 12.82
C GLU A 219 13.41 5.03 12.68
N GLY A 220 14.10 5.70 11.76
CA GLY A 220 13.95 7.14 11.51
C GLY A 220 12.67 7.51 10.74
N SER A 221 12.17 6.63 9.87
CA SER A 221 11.05 6.91 8.96
C SER A 221 9.71 6.35 9.42
N ALA A 222 9.70 5.27 10.22
CA ALA A 222 8.47 4.69 10.72
C ALA A 222 7.79 5.65 11.74
N PRO A 223 6.45 5.76 11.70
CA PRO A 223 5.69 6.36 12.79
C PRO A 223 6.08 5.76 14.14
N ARG A 224 5.86 6.53 15.23
CA ARG A 224 6.11 6.01 16.58
C ARG A 224 5.23 4.77 16.80
N GLY A 225 5.86 3.66 17.14
CA GLY A 225 5.14 2.40 17.31
C GLY A 225 6.07 1.20 17.24
N GLU A 226 5.46 0.03 17.01
CA GLU A 226 6.13 -1.26 17.09
C GLU A 226 7.23 -1.45 16.05
N ALA A 227 6.98 -1.09 14.78
CA ALA A 227 7.97 -1.25 13.72
C ALA A 227 9.27 -0.48 14.00
N ARG A 228 9.15 0.74 14.53
CA ARG A 228 10.29 1.58 14.92
C ARG A 228 11.11 0.92 16.03
N GLU A 229 10.44 0.44 17.08
CA GLU A 229 11.11 -0.15 18.24
C GLU A 229 11.77 -1.50 17.89
N LEU A 230 11.10 -2.31 17.07
CA LEU A 230 11.65 -3.56 16.55
C LEU A 230 12.88 -3.31 15.68
N ALA A 231 12.84 -2.32 14.78
CA ALA A 231 13.99 -1.97 13.94
C ALA A 231 15.22 -1.57 14.78
N ARG A 232 15.01 -0.70 15.77
CA ARG A 232 16.05 -0.27 16.72
C ARG A 232 16.68 -1.44 17.47
N ARG A 233 15.85 -2.33 18.05
CA ARG A 233 16.32 -3.49 18.81
C ARG A 233 17.03 -4.51 17.93
N LEU A 234 16.52 -4.80 16.73
CA LEU A 234 17.16 -5.70 15.76
C LEU A 234 18.53 -5.17 15.32
N ALA A 235 18.66 -3.87 15.05
CA ALA A 235 19.94 -3.27 14.70
C ALA A 235 20.97 -3.40 15.82
N SER A 236 20.52 -3.25 17.08
CA SER A 236 21.36 -3.45 18.27
C SER A 236 21.80 -4.91 18.43
N ASP A 237 20.85 -5.86 18.39
CA ASP A 237 21.12 -7.30 18.51
C ASP A 237 22.14 -7.77 17.45
N LEU A 238 21.94 -7.39 16.18
CA LEU A 238 22.85 -7.74 15.08
C LEU A 238 24.25 -7.13 15.27
N SER A 239 24.33 -5.90 15.77
CA SER A 239 25.62 -5.22 16.01
C SER A 239 26.42 -5.87 17.11
N LEU A 240 25.76 -6.32 18.19
CA LEU A 240 26.41 -7.00 19.30
C LEU A 240 26.89 -8.38 18.86
N ARG A 241 26.03 -9.18 18.22
CA ARG A 241 26.38 -10.52 17.71
C ARG A 241 27.58 -10.50 16.75
N ALA A 242 27.68 -9.49 15.91
CA ALA A 242 28.79 -9.33 14.97
C ALA A 242 30.14 -9.03 15.65
N ARG A 243 30.13 -8.30 16.78
CA ARG A 243 31.34 -8.03 17.57
C ARG A 243 31.83 -9.26 18.33
N HIS A 244 30.91 -10.11 18.78
CA HIS A 244 31.19 -11.27 19.63
C HIS A 244 31.27 -12.61 18.85
N GLY A 245 31.25 -12.57 17.52
CA GLY A 245 31.48 -13.74 16.67
C GLY A 245 30.33 -14.77 16.69
N GLY A 246 29.10 -14.31 16.89
CA GLY A 246 27.88 -15.12 16.73
C GLY A 246 27.59 -16.14 17.84
N LYS A 247 28.37 -16.16 18.94
CA LYS A 247 28.17 -17.10 20.05
C LYS A 247 27.07 -16.67 21.03
N ASP A 248 26.66 -15.40 20.97
CA ASP A 248 25.82 -14.76 21.99
C ASP A 248 24.42 -14.44 21.44
N VAL A 249 23.84 -15.35 20.64
CA VAL A 249 22.50 -15.17 20.04
C VAL A 249 21.43 -15.05 21.13
N ASP A 250 21.54 -15.87 22.17
CA ASP A 250 20.62 -15.88 23.30
C ASP A 250 20.83 -14.68 24.25
N GLU A 251 22.04 -14.11 24.30
CA GLU A 251 22.33 -12.93 25.13
C GLU A 251 21.94 -11.62 24.45
N HIS A 252 22.02 -11.57 23.11
CA HIS A 252 21.72 -10.39 22.31
C HIS A 252 20.40 -10.58 21.56
N CYS A 253 19.29 -10.66 22.30
CA CYS A 253 17.96 -11.00 21.81
C CYS A 253 16.87 -9.99 22.22
N ALA A 254 17.22 -8.71 22.38
CA ALA A 254 16.30 -7.68 22.88
C ALA A 254 15.03 -7.55 22.00
N ALA A 255 15.15 -7.74 20.68
CA ALA A 255 14.01 -7.73 19.77
C ALA A 255 13.08 -8.93 19.98
N PHE A 256 13.66 -10.11 20.22
CA PHE A 256 12.91 -11.33 20.56
C PHE A 256 12.16 -11.17 21.88
N VAL A 257 12.83 -10.66 22.93
CA VAL A 257 12.20 -10.41 24.23
C VAL A 257 11.03 -9.43 24.09
N TYR A 258 11.24 -8.31 23.39
CA TYR A 258 10.17 -7.33 23.13
C TYR A 258 8.96 -7.92 22.39
N ALA A 259 9.21 -8.81 21.44
CA ALA A 259 8.15 -9.47 20.69
C ALA A 259 7.28 -10.37 21.57
N ASN A 260 7.87 -10.94 22.64
CA ASN A 260 7.19 -11.85 23.58
C ASN A 260 6.61 -11.14 24.82
N GLU A 261 6.86 -9.84 25.01
CA GLU A 261 6.27 -9.09 26.12
C GLU A 261 4.73 -9.00 25.98
N PRO A 262 3.97 -9.32 27.06
CA PRO A 262 2.53 -9.15 27.08
C PRO A 262 2.16 -7.66 26.96
N ARG A 263 1.10 -7.37 26.20
CA ARG A 263 0.58 -6.01 26.00
C ARG A 263 -0.55 -5.71 26.96
#